data_AF-K2NPA5-F1
#
_entry.id   AF-K2NPA5-F1
#
_cell.length_a   1.000
_cell.length_b   1.000
_cell.length_c   1.000
_cell.angle_alpha   90.00
_cell.angle_beta   90.00
_cell.angle_gamma   90.00
#
_symmetry.space_group_name_H-M   'P 1'
#
loop_
_entity.id
_entity.type
_entity.pdbx_description
1 polymer ?
#
loop_
_entity_poly.entity_id
_entity_poly.type
_entity_poly.pdbx_seq_one_letter_code
_entity_poly.pdbx_strand_id
1 'polypeptide(L)'
;MWSVAGACPRGRNRVLCRAIAAVRAALLVALALVAAAAWMPTVHAVVLRLRGGTVDRGITVGRAVDTVLLDGVCMTNGVAVVFDVPAMLPGALRIELRNCVCDGGAQVYVRGYSGEPASDRSLEVSVSGLSGSYCSLVFVHNLPAHTNVTVRDSTIVTPGPMRYSQLSGLADAVASPLVLYATSLLQTQLRVSNTVLRSSHAGGSAVYVGGGVDLLSSAVVLDGVSLEASGGPIASAMRVASSSRLSLRSHSVFSVTNVSVVSGGGGIVLGECLAVSDSVLRFVGVEGSVASSLVHCDGGTVGADGWLELRDVWAGGEASSVALLSGVTLSGGAVSIVRCAATGATLVSGPTITSGVVSVQCNRAGGRVLQSSGDYRSAGLSFVSVVPCDGCAGALACFDALTASFS
;
A
#
# COMPACT_ATOMS: atom_id res chain seq x y z
N MET A 1 -32.83 -6.88 96.10
CA MET A 1 -31.62 -6.05 95.88
C MET A 1 -31.22 -6.25 94.41
N TRP A 2 -31.68 -5.38 93.49
CA TRP A 2 -30.94 -4.22 92.91
C TRP A 2 -29.71 -4.67 92.09
N SER A 3 -29.37 -4.17 90.90
CA SER A 3 -29.96 -3.19 89.97
C SER A 3 -29.22 -3.29 88.63
N VAL A 4 -29.91 -2.90 87.56
CA VAL A 4 -29.43 -2.62 86.19
C VAL A 4 -28.47 -1.40 86.17
N ALA A 5 -27.47 -1.39 85.28
CA ALA A 5 -26.94 -0.18 84.61
C ALA A 5 -25.96 -0.55 83.48
N GLY A 6 -26.17 0.00 82.27
CA GLY A 6 -25.32 -0.19 81.09
C GLY A 6 -24.34 0.96 80.83
N ALA A 7 -23.38 0.74 79.90
CA ALA A 7 -22.58 1.72 79.14
C ALA A 7 -21.55 0.92 78.28
N CYS A 8 -21.07 1.25 77.07
CA CYS A 8 -21.35 2.22 76.00
C CYS A 8 -20.54 1.71 74.78
N PRO A 9 -21.00 1.75 73.51
CA PRO A 9 -20.24 1.20 72.38
C PRO A 9 -19.21 2.23 71.85
N ARG A 10 -17.96 2.18 72.31
CA ARG A 10 -16.87 3.09 71.84
C ARG A 10 -16.03 2.55 70.65
N GLY A 11 -16.47 1.48 69.98
CA GLY A 11 -15.65 0.77 68.97
C GLY A 11 -15.81 1.18 67.50
N ARG A 12 -16.91 1.85 67.10
CA ARG A 12 -17.22 2.05 65.66
C ARG A 12 -16.72 3.37 65.05
N ASN A 13 -16.64 4.45 65.83
CA ASN A 13 -16.22 5.77 65.29
C ASN A 13 -14.73 5.86 64.93
N ARG A 14 -13.84 5.15 65.64
CA ARG A 14 -12.40 5.19 65.33
C ARG A 14 -12.05 4.49 64.01
N VAL A 15 -12.77 3.42 63.67
CA VAL A 15 -12.56 2.67 62.42
C VAL A 15 -13.15 3.44 61.24
N LEU A 16 -14.34 4.04 61.40
CA LEU A 16 -14.94 4.91 60.37
C LEU A 16 -14.06 6.14 60.10
N CYS A 17 -13.55 6.82 61.13
CA CYS A 17 -12.67 7.98 60.95
C CYS A 17 -11.35 7.62 60.25
N ARG A 18 -10.77 6.44 60.54
CA ARG A 18 -9.57 5.96 59.82
C ARG A 18 -9.85 5.62 58.37
N ALA A 19 -11.01 5.01 58.08
CA ALA A 19 -11.42 4.74 56.70
C ALA A 19 -11.66 6.03 55.91
N ILE A 20 -12.34 7.03 56.51
CA ILE A 20 -12.57 8.34 55.89
C ILE A 20 -11.24 9.09 55.68
N ALA A 21 -10.30 9.01 56.62
CA ALA A 21 -8.98 9.60 56.48
C ALA A 21 -8.16 8.93 55.36
N ALA A 22 -8.22 7.60 55.24
CA ALA A 22 -7.55 6.85 54.17
C ALA A 22 -8.15 7.16 52.79
N VAL A 23 -9.48 7.26 52.70
CA VAL A 23 -10.16 7.65 51.45
C VAL A 23 -9.82 9.08 51.06
N ARG A 24 -9.79 10.03 52.01
CA ARG A 24 -9.36 11.41 51.73
C ARG A 24 -7.90 11.48 51.30
N ALA A 25 -7.01 10.71 51.93
CA ALA A 25 -5.61 10.65 51.55
C ALA A 25 -5.44 10.08 50.13
N ALA A 26 -6.15 8.99 49.80
CA ALA A 26 -6.15 8.42 48.45
C ALA A 26 -6.70 9.39 47.40
N LEU A 27 -7.78 10.13 47.73
CA LEU A 27 -8.36 11.13 46.84
C LEU A 27 -7.41 12.32 46.62
N LEU A 28 -6.70 12.77 47.66
CA LEU A 28 -5.69 13.81 47.58
C LEU A 28 -4.48 13.37 46.75
N VAL A 29 -4.06 12.11 46.89
CA VAL A 29 -2.98 11.54 46.04
C VAL A 29 -3.44 11.46 44.58
N ALA A 30 -4.68 11.03 44.32
CA ALA A 30 -5.24 11.00 42.97
C ALA A 30 -5.34 12.41 42.37
N LEU A 31 -5.84 13.39 43.12
CA LEU A 31 -5.89 14.80 42.70
C LEU A 31 -4.50 15.40 42.48
N ALA A 32 -3.52 15.06 43.33
CA ALA A 32 -2.14 15.49 43.17
C ALA A 32 -1.49 14.84 41.93
N LEU A 33 -1.81 13.59 41.60
CA LEU A 33 -1.36 12.94 40.37
C LEU A 33 -2.00 13.54 39.12
N VAL A 34 -3.29 13.89 39.17
CA VAL A 34 -3.99 14.58 38.07
C VAL A 34 -3.44 16.00 37.89
N ALA A 35 -3.19 16.72 38.98
CA ALA A 35 -2.56 18.03 38.94
C ALA A 35 -1.11 17.92 38.43
N ALA A 36 -0.34 16.93 38.87
CA ALA A 36 1.01 16.69 38.36
C ALA A 36 1.00 16.30 36.87
N ALA A 37 0.00 15.54 36.41
CA ALA A 37 -0.20 15.23 34.98
C ALA A 37 -0.55 16.49 34.17
N ALA A 38 -1.36 17.40 34.73
CA ALA A 38 -1.69 18.69 34.11
C ALA A 38 -0.52 19.69 34.13
N TRP A 39 0.48 19.47 35.00
CA TRP A 39 1.70 20.27 35.12
C TRP A 39 2.92 19.58 34.51
N MET A 40 2.73 18.43 33.85
CA MET A 40 3.77 17.88 33.01
C MET A 40 4.11 18.93 31.96
N PRO A 41 5.39 19.32 31.82
CA PRO A 41 5.77 20.26 30.78
C PRO A 41 5.24 19.71 29.47
N THR A 42 4.56 20.56 28.70
CA THR A 42 4.23 20.30 27.30
C THR A 42 5.44 19.61 26.69
N VAL A 43 5.33 18.35 26.27
CA VAL A 43 6.43 17.68 25.60
C VAL A 43 6.66 18.50 24.35
N HIS A 44 7.73 19.30 24.37
CA HIS A 44 8.05 20.17 23.24
C HIS A 44 8.41 19.22 22.12
N ALA A 45 7.62 19.26 21.05
CA ALA A 45 7.92 18.51 19.86
C ALA A 45 9.34 18.85 19.39
N VAL A 46 10.17 17.83 19.25
CA VAL A 46 11.51 17.98 18.70
C VAL A 46 11.44 17.71 17.22
N VAL A 47 11.74 18.72 16.41
CA VAL A 47 11.95 18.54 14.97
C VAL A 47 13.30 17.87 14.76
N LEU A 48 13.31 16.65 14.24
CA LEU A 48 14.56 16.00 13.82
C LEU A 48 14.93 16.51 12.42
N ARG A 49 15.98 17.32 12.33
CA ARG A 49 16.48 17.83 11.05
C ARG A 49 17.92 17.40 10.82
N LEU A 50 18.15 16.64 9.75
CA LEU A 50 19.48 16.28 9.27
C LEU A 50 19.68 16.82 7.86
N ARG A 51 20.82 17.49 7.65
CA ARG A 51 21.19 18.06 6.35
C ARG A 51 22.59 17.59 5.98
N GLY A 52 22.72 16.95 4.82
CA GLY A 52 23.96 16.29 4.42
C GLY A 52 24.36 15.17 5.38
N GLY A 53 25.62 14.76 5.28
CA GLY A 53 26.22 13.77 6.17
C GLY A 53 25.83 12.33 5.84
N THR A 54 26.38 11.41 6.63
CA THR A 54 26.27 9.97 6.42
C THR A 54 25.68 9.29 7.64
N VAL A 55 24.69 8.44 7.42
CA VAL A 55 24.10 7.51 8.38
C VAL A 55 24.63 6.12 8.05
N ASP A 56 25.57 5.64 8.85
CA ASP A 56 26.24 4.34 8.72
C ASP A 56 25.90 3.37 9.88
N ARG A 57 25.03 3.82 10.80
CA ARG A 57 24.41 3.00 11.85
C ARG A 57 22.90 3.14 11.77
N GLY A 58 22.18 2.05 12.06
CA GLY A 58 20.73 2.05 12.06
C GLY A 58 20.16 3.09 13.03
N ILE A 59 19.11 3.80 12.60
CA ILE A 59 18.41 4.80 13.40
C ILE A 59 16.94 4.42 13.53
N THR A 60 16.36 4.67 14.69
CA THR A 60 14.92 4.56 14.91
C THR A 60 14.44 5.88 15.49
N VAL A 61 13.61 6.58 14.71
CA VAL A 61 13.02 7.86 15.05
C VAL A 61 11.60 7.60 15.52
N GLY A 62 11.24 8.15 16.68
CA GLY A 62 9.91 7.96 17.25
C GLY A 62 9.69 8.93 18.40
N ARG A 63 10.17 8.56 19.59
CA ARG A 63 9.88 9.29 20.84
C ARG A 63 10.17 10.79 20.74
N ALA A 64 9.19 11.60 21.17
CA ALA A 64 9.24 13.06 21.25
C ALA A 64 9.44 13.80 19.90
N VAL A 65 9.25 13.11 18.77
CA VAL A 65 9.34 13.68 17.43
C VAL A 65 7.94 13.73 16.80
N ASP A 66 7.60 14.86 16.19
CA ASP A 66 6.42 15.02 15.32
C ASP A 66 6.83 15.22 13.85
N THR A 67 8.00 15.81 13.63
CA THR A 67 8.51 16.23 12.33
C THR A 67 9.93 15.70 12.11
N VAL A 68 10.14 15.04 10.97
CA VAL A 68 11.45 14.58 10.50
C VAL A 68 11.75 15.18 9.15
N LEU A 69 12.91 15.82 9.02
CA LEU A 69 13.39 16.45 7.78
C LEU A 69 14.81 15.94 7.48
N LEU A 70 14.95 15.09 6.47
CA LEU A 70 16.24 14.63 5.95
C LEU A 70 16.48 15.28 4.58
N ASP A 71 17.58 16.00 4.43
CA ASP A 71 17.88 16.79 3.22
C ASP A 71 19.33 16.51 2.78
N GLY A 72 19.53 15.75 1.70
CA GLY A 72 20.88 15.40 1.22
C GLY A 72 21.62 14.37 2.07
N VAL A 73 20.91 13.61 2.92
CA VAL A 73 21.52 12.60 3.81
C VAL A 73 21.86 11.33 3.03
N CYS A 74 23.06 10.78 3.25
CA CYS A 74 23.53 9.51 2.68
C CYS A 74 23.33 8.36 3.68
N MET A 75 22.66 7.27 3.28
CA MET A 75 22.42 6.08 4.09
C MET A 75 23.18 4.91 3.47
N THR A 76 24.05 4.23 4.23
CA THR A 76 24.99 3.25 3.65
C THR A 76 25.11 1.98 4.53
N ASN A 77 25.92 1.00 4.12
CA ASN A 77 26.30 -0.15 4.95
C ASN A 77 25.11 -0.99 5.45
N GLY A 78 24.03 -1.07 4.65
CA GLY A 78 22.88 -1.91 4.97
C GLY A 78 22.06 -1.43 6.16
N VAL A 79 22.18 -0.16 6.54
CA VAL A 79 21.48 0.38 7.71
C VAL A 79 19.97 0.40 7.53
N ALA A 80 19.26 0.21 8.63
CA ALA A 80 17.83 0.47 8.72
C ALA A 80 17.59 1.86 9.31
N VAL A 81 16.91 2.73 8.56
CA VAL A 81 16.36 4.00 9.01
C VAL A 81 14.87 3.79 9.25
N VAL A 82 14.43 3.78 10.50
CA VAL A 82 13.05 3.46 10.88
C VAL A 82 12.36 4.70 11.42
N PHE A 83 11.28 5.12 10.78
CA PHE A 83 10.32 6.08 11.32
C PHE A 83 9.18 5.30 11.98
N ASP A 84 9.23 5.22 13.31
CA ASP A 84 8.29 4.47 14.14
C ASP A 84 7.11 5.37 14.53
N VAL A 85 6.12 5.44 13.64
CA VAL A 85 4.95 6.33 13.75
C VAL A 85 4.19 6.12 15.07
N PRO A 86 3.95 4.89 15.57
CA PRO A 86 3.33 4.69 16.89
C PRO A 86 4.09 5.31 18.06
N ALA A 87 5.42 5.42 17.96
CA ALA A 87 6.27 5.99 19.00
C ALA A 87 6.43 7.52 18.87
N MET A 88 5.99 8.11 17.76
CA MET A 88 5.94 9.56 17.56
C MET A 88 4.86 10.23 18.40
N LEU A 89 4.96 11.56 18.52
CA LEU A 89 4.01 12.34 19.30
C LEU A 89 2.58 12.21 18.73
N PRO A 90 1.54 12.31 19.57
CA PRO A 90 0.17 12.42 19.08
C PRO A 90 -0.04 13.65 18.18
N GLY A 91 -0.97 13.54 17.23
CA GLY A 91 -1.37 14.65 16.35
C GLY A 91 -0.92 14.48 14.91
N ALA A 92 -0.66 15.61 14.26
CA ALA A 92 -0.21 15.66 12.87
C ALA A 92 1.30 15.41 12.77
N LEU A 93 1.67 14.35 12.05
CA LEU A 93 3.04 13.91 11.88
C LEU A 93 3.54 14.23 10.47
N ARG A 94 4.84 14.54 10.36
CA ARG A 94 5.47 14.82 9.06
C ARG A 94 6.83 14.15 8.94
N ILE A 95 7.04 13.43 7.85
CA ILE A 95 8.31 12.80 7.48
C ILE A 95 8.67 13.26 6.08
N GLU A 96 9.79 13.96 5.94
CA GLU A 96 10.26 14.50 4.67
C GLU A 96 11.69 14.03 4.38
N LEU A 97 11.87 13.39 3.22
CA LEU A 97 13.17 13.03 2.65
C LEU A 97 13.32 13.79 1.34
N ARG A 98 14.39 14.58 1.24
CA ARG A 98 14.70 15.39 0.06
C ARG A 98 16.13 15.11 -0.39
N ASN A 99 16.28 14.74 -1.66
CA ASN A 99 17.59 14.52 -2.30
C ASN A 99 18.49 13.57 -1.49
N CYS A 100 17.90 12.63 -0.75
CA CYS A 100 18.64 11.65 0.03
C CYS A 100 19.26 10.60 -0.91
N VAL A 101 20.36 9.99 -0.44
CA VAL A 101 21.04 8.92 -1.16
C VAL A 101 21.05 7.67 -0.30
N CYS A 102 20.76 6.51 -0.86
CA CYS A 102 20.83 5.24 -0.14
C CYS A 102 21.57 4.15 -0.91
N ASP A 103 22.51 3.47 -0.26
CA ASP A 103 23.35 2.45 -0.89
C ASP A 103 23.71 1.32 0.09
N GLY A 104 24.38 0.28 -0.42
CA GLY A 104 24.87 -0.84 0.40
C GLY A 104 23.77 -1.69 1.02
N GLY A 105 22.55 -1.67 0.48
CA GLY A 105 21.39 -2.39 1.00
C GLY A 105 20.65 -1.65 2.11
N ALA A 106 20.80 -0.32 2.20
CA ALA A 106 20.10 0.50 3.18
C ALA A 106 18.57 0.41 3.00
N GLN A 107 17.84 0.49 4.10
CA GLN A 107 16.38 0.34 4.11
C GLN A 107 15.76 1.49 4.89
N VAL A 108 14.78 2.15 4.29
CA VAL A 108 14.01 3.23 4.91
C VAL A 108 12.61 2.69 5.21
N TYR A 109 12.26 2.61 6.49
CA TYR A 109 10.98 2.11 6.95
C TYR A 109 10.10 3.25 7.44
N VAL A 110 8.87 3.31 6.93
CA VAL A 110 7.75 4.00 7.59
C VAL A 110 6.91 2.91 8.26
N ARG A 111 7.05 2.79 9.58
CA ARG A 111 6.41 1.74 10.38
C ARG A 111 5.18 2.29 11.08
N GLY A 112 4.02 1.74 10.75
CA GLY A 112 2.73 2.01 11.38
C GLY A 112 2.39 1.08 12.54
N TYR A 113 1.10 1.03 12.87
CA TYR A 113 0.50 0.25 13.95
C TYR A 113 0.26 -1.19 13.53
N SER A 114 0.78 -2.16 14.29
CA SER A 114 0.55 -3.59 14.01
C SER A 114 -0.90 -4.04 14.28
N GLY A 115 -1.69 -3.22 14.98
CA GLY A 115 -3.14 -3.38 15.18
C GLY A 115 -3.91 -2.31 14.42
N GLU A 116 -5.08 -1.91 14.90
CA GLU A 116 -5.91 -0.89 14.23
C GLU A 116 -5.17 0.45 14.00
N PRO A 117 -5.42 1.13 12.87
CA PRO A 117 -4.84 2.44 12.59
C PRO A 117 -5.32 3.49 13.60
N ALA A 118 -4.44 4.41 13.99
CA ALA A 118 -4.83 5.56 14.80
C ALA A 118 -5.77 6.48 14.00
N SER A 119 -6.98 6.70 14.50
CA SER A 119 -7.97 7.59 13.86
C SER A 119 -7.89 9.05 14.33
N ASP A 120 -7.18 9.31 15.42
CA ASP A 120 -6.98 10.62 16.05
C ASP A 120 -5.68 11.31 15.59
N ARG A 121 -5.05 10.79 14.54
CA ARG A 121 -3.75 11.23 14.02
C ARG A 121 -3.78 11.31 12.50
N SER A 122 -2.89 12.12 11.95
CA SER A 122 -2.64 12.20 10.51
C SER A 122 -1.13 12.15 10.24
N LEU A 123 -0.75 11.68 9.06
CA LEU A 123 0.66 11.56 8.67
C LEU A 123 0.87 12.08 7.25
N GLU A 124 1.85 12.96 7.08
CA GLU A 124 2.36 13.38 5.78
C GLU A 124 3.76 12.75 5.58
N VAL A 125 3.92 11.94 4.54
CA VAL A 125 5.22 11.41 4.12
C VAL A 125 5.55 11.96 2.74
N SER A 126 6.66 12.68 2.62
CA SER A 126 7.14 13.22 1.34
C SER A 126 8.56 12.73 1.07
N VAL A 127 8.72 11.89 0.05
CA VAL A 127 10.01 11.43 -0.46
C VAL A 127 10.21 12.02 -1.84
N SER A 128 11.23 12.87 -2.00
CA SER A 128 11.52 13.53 -3.27
C SER A 128 13.01 13.45 -3.59
N GLY A 129 13.35 13.08 -4.84
CA GLY A 129 14.75 12.98 -5.25
C GLY A 129 15.55 11.90 -4.52
N LEU A 130 14.90 10.84 -4.01
CA LEU A 130 15.63 9.73 -3.40
C LEU A 130 16.39 8.97 -4.49
N SER A 131 17.71 8.92 -4.38
CA SER A 131 18.58 8.24 -5.33
C SER A 131 19.27 7.07 -4.63
N GLY A 132 18.91 5.84 -4.99
CA GLY A 132 19.49 4.64 -4.39
C GLY A 132 19.98 3.62 -5.40
N SER A 133 21.24 3.22 -5.28
CA SER A 133 21.86 2.16 -6.10
C SER A 133 21.70 0.77 -5.49
N TYR A 134 21.48 0.69 -4.18
CA TYR A 134 21.14 -0.55 -3.47
C TYR A 134 20.34 -0.22 -2.22
N CYS A 135 19.02 -0.10 -2.36
CA CYS A 135 18.15 0.48 -1.35
C CYS A 135 16.69 0.01 -1.44
N SER A 136 15.97 0.05 -0.33
CA SER A 136 14.53 -0.21 -0.30
C SER A 136 13.77 0.81 0.56
N LEU A 137 12.63 1.26 0.07
CA LEU A 137 11.64 2.05 0.80
C LEU A 137 10.47 1.14 1.19
N VAL A 138 10.19 1.06 2.49
CA VAL A 138 9.28 0.07 3.06
C VAL A 138 8.18 0.78 3.85
N PHE A 139 6.94 0.60 3.44
CA PHE A 139 5.76 0.93 4.25
C PHE A 139 5.25 -0.36 4.86
N VAL A 140 5.11 -0.35 6.19
CA VAL A 140 4.73 -1.55 6.93
C VAL A 140 3.79 -1.24 8.05
N HIS A 141 2.82 -2.13 8.26
CA HIS A 141 1.75 -1.98 9.24
C HIS A 141 0.81 -0.81 8.93
N ASN A 142 -0.23 -0.65 9.75
CA ASN A 142 -1.31 0.28 9.47
C ASN A 142 -0.87 1.73 9.74
N LEU A 143 -0.81 2.57 8.71
CA LEU A 143 -0.57 4.01 8.87
C LEU A 143 -1.79 4.66 9.53
N PRO A 144 -1.65 5.82 10.21
CA PRO A 144 -2.79 6.58 10.72
C PRO A 144 -3.86 6.79 9.65
N ALA A 145 -5.12 6.99 10.07
CA ALA A 145 -6.15 7.46 9.16
C ALA A 145 -5.75 8.80 8.55
N HIS A 146 -6.28 9.14 7.38
CA HIS A 146 -5.97 10.41 6.71
C HIS A 146 -4.46 10.62 6.45
N THR A 147 -3.75 9.55 6.06
CA THR A 147 -2.34 9.65 5.70
C THR A 147 -2.20 10.10 4.24
N ASN A 148 -1.22 10.96 3.96
CA ASN A 148 -0.79 11.28 2.61
C ASN A 148 0.68 10.91 2.42
N VAL A 149 0.96 10.01 1.49
CA VAL A 149 2.29 9.59 1.11
C VAL A 149 2.55 10.00 -0.34
N THR A 150 3.61 10.75 -0.55
CA THR A 150 4.13 11.10 -1.88
C THR A 150 5.56 10.60 -2.03
N VAL A 151 5.81 9.86 -3.10
CA VAL A 151 7.15 9.46 -3.53
C VAL A 151 7.31 9.96 -4.95
N ARG A 152 8.25 10.87 -5.20
CA ARG A 152 8.39 11.46 -6.53
C ARG A 152 9.81 11.72 -6.96
N ASP A 153 10.00 11.80 -8.28
CA ASP A 153 11.25 12.20 -8.92
C ASP A 153 12.45 11.41 -8.38
N SER A 154 12.25 10.12 -8.13
CA SER A 154 13.18 9.25 -7.41
C SER A 154 13.70 8.12 -8.30
N THR A 155 14.84 7.53 -7.94
CA THR A 155 15.39 6.34 -8.61
C THR A 155 15.91 5.39 -7.54
N ILE A 156 15.29 4.23 -7.39
CA ILE A 156 15.61 3.27 -6.34
C ILE A 156 15.88 1.91 -6.99
N VAL A 157 17.08 1.38 -6.73
CA VAL A 157 17.55 0.13 -7.32
C VAL A 157 17.86 -0.88 -6.22
N THR A 158 17.45 -2.13 -6.41
CA THR A 158 17.86 -3.28 -5.61
C THR A 158 18.57 -4.31 -6.49
N PRO A 159 19.92 -4.24 -6.58
CA PRO A 159 20.69 -5.18 -7.40
C PRO A 159 20.92 -6.53 -6.72
N GLY A 160 20.78 -6.58 -5.40
CA GLY A 160 21.01 -7.77 -4.57
C GLY A 160 19.91 -7.98 -3.52
N PRO A 161 20.04 -9.04 -2.72
CA PRO A 161 19.03 -9.41 -1.73
C PRO A 161 19.00 -8.42 -0.56
N MET A 162 17.80 -7.95 -0.21
CA MET A 162 17.56 -7.06 0.92
C MET A 162 17.42 -7.87 2.22
N ARG A 163 17.84 -7.28 3.35
CA ARG A 163 17.70 -7.89 4.68
C ARG A 163 16.62 -7.20 5.47
N TYR A 164 15.36 -7.60 5.28
CA TYR A 164 14.21 -7.04 6.02
C TYR A 164 14.15 -7.50 7.48
N SER A 165 15.23 -7.31 8.24
CA SER A 165 15.41 -7.74 9.63
C SER A 165 14.36 -7.19 10.59
N GLN A 166 13.69 -6.10 10.24
CA GLN A 166 12.62 -5.51 11.03
C GLN A 166 11.28 -6.25 10.89
N LEU A 167 11.14 -7.14 9.91
CA LEU A 167 9.86 -7.71 9.50
C LEU A 167 9.89 -9.23 9.54
N SER A 168 9.15 -9.80 10.49
CA SER A 168 8.86 -11.24 10.50
C SER A 168 7.92 -11.59 9.36
N GLY A 169 8.22 -12.66 8.61
CA GLY A 169 7.39 -13.17 7.51
C GLY A 169 7.65 -12.54 6.15
N LEU A 170 8.45 -11.46 6.05
CA LEU A 170 8.86 -10.88 4.76
C LEU A 170 10.04 -11.66 4.14
N ALA A 171 9.92 -12.99 4.08
CA ALA A 171 10.94 -13.86 3.48
C ALA A 171 10.84 -13.90 1.96
N ASP A 172 9.64 -13.69 1.41
CA ASP A 172 9.36 -13.81 -0.03
C ASP A 172 9.79 -12.57 -0.82
N ALA A 173 9.91 -11.41 -0.16
CA ALA A 173 10.53 -10.24 -0.77
C ALA A 173 12.04 -10.40 -0.75
N VAL A 174 12.63 -10.86 -1.85
CA VAL A 174 14.09 -11.05 -1.92
C VAL A 174 14.80 -9.73 -2.20
N ALA A 175 14.34 -8.98 -3.20
CA ALA A 175 14.88 -7.68 -3.58
C ALA A 175 13.76 -6.81 -4.13
N SER A 176 13.43 -5.73 -3.41
CA SER A 176 12.41 -4.80 -3.88
C SER A 176 12.67 -3.35 -3.48
N PRO A 177 12.73 -2.42 -4.45
CA PRO A 177 12.86 -0.98 -4.20
C PRO A 177 11.72 -0.39 -3.38
N LEU A 178 10.49 -0.86 -3.59
CA LEU A 178 9.30 -0.39 -2.87
C LEU A 178 8.51 -1.57 -2.30
N VAL A 179 8.29 -1.57 -1.00
CA VAL A 179 7.57 -2.63 -0.28
C VAL A 179 6.36 -2.05 0.44
N LEU A 180 5.19 -2.66 0.24
CA LEU A 180 3.99 -2.50 1.07
C LEU A 180 3.73 -3.80 1.81
N TYR A 181 3.75 -3.80 3.13
CA TYR A 181 3.63 -5.03 3.91
C TYR A 181 2.64 -4.92 5.07
N ALA A 182 1.71 -5.87 5.19
CA ALA A 182 0.75 -5.98 6.28
C ALA A 182 0.04 -4.64 6.58
N THR A 183 -0.47 -3.98 5.53
CA THR A 183 -0.94 -2.59 5.61
C THR A 183 -2.42 -2.48 5.24
N SER A 184 -3.24 -2.05 6.19
CA SER A 184 -4.62 -1.59 5.98
C SER A 184 -4.62 -0.06 5.92
N LEU A 185 -4.89 0.47 4.73
CA LEU A 185 -4.97 1.90 4.46
C LEU A 185 -6.41 2.37 4.66
N LEU A 186 -6.60 3.34 5.56
CA LEU A 186 -7.90 3.94 5.85
C LEU A 186 -7.87 5.43 5.52
N GLN A 187 -8.66 5.85 4.54
CA GLN A 187 -8.70 7.25 4.09
C GLN A 187 -7.32 7.80 3.72
N THR A 188 -6.47 6.94 3.17
CA THR A 188 -5.07 7.25 2.87
C THR A 188 -4.84 7.38 1.38
N GLN A 189 -3.97 8.31 1.00
CA GLN A 189 -3.44 8.42 -0.35
C GLN A 189 -1.95 8.05 -0.35
N LEU A 190 -1.57 7.09 -1.19
CA LEU A 190 -0.18 6.75 -1.48
C LEU A 190 0.06 6.95 -2.97
N ARG A 191 0.86 7.95 -3.32
CA ARG A 191 1.20 8.28 -4.70
C ARG A 191 2.69 8.12 -4.94
N VAL A 192 3.03 7.37 -5.97
CA VAL A 192 4.38 7.27 -6.51
C VAL A 192 4.35 7.86 -7.92
N SER A 193 5.15 8.90 -8.18
CA SER A 193 5.13 9.59 -9.48
C SER A 193 6.53 9.84 -10.04
N ASN A 194 6.70 9.81 -11.37
CA ASN A 194 7.97 10.13 -12.04
C ASN A 194 9.18 9.40 -11.41
N THR A 195 9.01 8.13 -11.07
CA THR A 195 9.99 7.38 -10.28
C THR A 195 10.43 6.12 -11.03
N VAL A 196 11.72 5.78 -10.92
CA VAL A 196 12.28 4.55 -11.48
C VAL A 196 12.51 3.56 -10.34
N LEU A 197 11.86 2.39 -10.42
CA LEU A 197 12.03 1.29 -9.48
C LEU A 197 12.62 0.11 -10.24
N ARG A 198 13.81 -0.33 -9.84
CA ARG A 198 14.53 -1.41 -10.52
C ARG A 198 14.99 -2.50 -9.57
N SER A 199 14.66 -3.74 -9.88
CA SER A 199 15.27 -4.92 -9.27
C SER A 199 16.01 -5.74 -10.34
N SER A 200 17.28 -6.09 -10.08
CA SER A 200 18.04 -6.99 -10.95
C SER A 200 18.41 -8.31 -10.28
N HIS A 201 17.97 -8.53 -9.04
CA HIS A 201 18.20 -9.79 -8.34
C HIS A 201 17.25 -10.88 -8.82
N ALA A 202 17.72 -12.13 -8.82
CA ALA A 202 16.94 -13.29 -9.22
C ALA A 202 15.61 -13.39 -8.43
N GLY A 203 14.48 -13.43 -9.12
CA GLY A 203 13.16 -13.48 -8.49
C GLY A 203 12.74 -12.19 -7.76
N GLY A 204 13.49 -11.10 -7.90
CA GLY A 204 13.15 -9.81 -7.32
C GLY A 204 11.98 -9.11 -8.04
N SER A 205 11.52 -8.00 -7.45
CA SER A 205 10.42 -7.20 -8.00
C SER A 205 10.58 -5.71 -7.75
N ALA A 206 10.16 -4.86 -8.69
CA ALA A 206 10.27 -3.41 -8.52
C ALA A 206 9.31 -2.87 -7.44
N VAL A 207 8.15 -3.50 -7.30
CA VAL A 207 7.19 -3.28 -6.21
C VAL A 207 6.77 -4.61 -5.61
N TYR A 208 6.85 -4.74 -4.30
CA TYR A 208 6.39 -5.91 -3.57
C TYR A 208 5.24 -5.56 -2.63
N VAL A 209 4.20 -6.41 -2.63
CA VAL A 209 3.04 -6.32 -1.74
C VAL A 209 2.88 -7.65 -1.02
N GLY A 210 2.78 -7.64 0.31
CA GLY A 210 2.62 -8.87 1.09
C GLY A 210 2.01 -8.67 2.47
N GLY A 211 1.79 -9.76 3.20
CA GLY A 211 1.26 -9.72 4.56
C GLY A 211 -0.22 -9.30 4.67
N GLY A 212 -0.91 -9.19 3.53
CA GLY A 212 -2.25 -8.61 3.43
C GLY A 212 -2.19 -7.09 3.28
N VAL A 213 -2.79 -6.58 2.20
CA VAL A 213 -2.99 -5.15 1.98
C VAL A 213 -4.46 -4.87 1.68
N ASP A 214 -5.06 -3.99 2.47
CA ASP A 214 -6.45 -3.58 2.34
C ASP A 214 -6.52 -2.07 2.11
N LEU A 215 -7.30 -1.63 1.13
CA LEU A 215 -7.63 -0.23 0.88
C LEU A 215 -9.09 -0.01 1.28
N LEU A 216 -9.31 0.92 2.21
CA LEU A 216 -10.61 1.33 2.71
C LEU A 216 -10.76 2.84 2.50
N SER A 217 -11.63 3.22 1.56
CA SER A 217 -11.75 4.61 1.09
C SER A 217 -10.39 5.24 0.86
N SER A 218 -9.48 4.51 0.20
CA SER A 218 -8.07 4.87 0.03
C SER A 218 -7.64 4.80 -1.43
N ALA A 219 -6.56 5.49 -1.77
CA ALA A 219 -5.96 5.46 -3.10
C ALA A 219 -4.48 5.06 -3.06
N VAL A 220 -4.12 4.10 -3.91
CA VAL A 220 -2.71 3.82 -4.27
C VAL A 220 -2.55 4.13 -5.75
N VAL A 221 -1.61 5.02 -6.09
CA VAL A 221 -1.43 5.53 -7.45
C VAL A 221 0.04 5.44 -7.85
N LEU A 222 0.33 4.72 -8.92
CA LEU A 222 1.61 4.75 -9.64
C LEU A 222 1.38 5.55 -10.93
N ASP A 223 2.07 6.67 -11.11
CA ASP A 223 1.85 7.58 -12.24
C ASP A 223 3.17 8.03 -12.88
N GLY A 224 3.42 7.68 -14.15
CA GLY A 224 4.71 8.00 -14.78
C GLY A 224 5.89 7.22 -14.17
N VAL A 225 5.64 5.99 -13.70
CA VAL A 225 6.64 5.14 -13.04
C VAL A 225 7.26 4.17 -14.03
N SER A 226 8.58 3.93 -13.94
CA SER A 226 9.25 2.82 -14.62
C SER A 226 9.44 1.65 -13.66
N LEU A 227 8.87 0.49 -14.00
CA LEU A 227 8.99 -0.75 -13.24
C LEU A 227 9.89 -1.74 -13.99
N GLU A 228 11.08 -1.99 -13.45
CA GLU A 228 12.10 -2.81 -14.09
C GLU A 228 12.48 -4.01 -13.20
N ALA A 229 12.34 -5.23 -13.72
CA ALA A 229 12.64 -6.46 -13.01
C ALA A 229 13.42 -7.44 -13.91
N SER A 230 14.74 -7.27 -14.00
CA SER A 230 15.60 -8.04 -14.92
C SER A 230 16.21 -9.33 -14.33
N GLY A 231 15.76 -9.73 -13.13
CA GLY A 231 16.25 -10.89 -12.40
C GLY A 231 15.88 -12.27 -12.96
N GLY A 232 15.78 -12.43 -14.28
CA GLY A 232 15.43 -13.70 -14.92
C GLY A 232 13.94 -14.05 -14.92
N PRO A 233 13.58 -15.31 -15.24
CA PRO A 233 12.22 -15.71 -15.62
C PRO A 233 11.21 -15.71 -14.47
N ILE A 234 11.68 -15.73 -13.23
CA ILE A 234 10.83 -15.68 -12.02
C ILE A 234 10.71 -14.27 -11.45
N ALA A 235 11.37 -13.27 -12.05
CA ALA A 235 11.23 -11.88 -11.65
C ALA A 235 9.88 -11.30 -12.10
N SER A 236 9.43 -10.26 -11.42
CA SER A 236 8.14 -9.62 -11.70
C SER A 236 8.22 -8.12 -11.49
N ALA A 237 7.70 -7.30 -12.39
CA ALA A 237 7.73 -5.84 -12.21
C ALA A 237 7.01 -5.42 -10.92
N MET A 238 5.81 -5.95 -10.68
CA MET A 238 5.13 -5.85 -9.39
C MET A 238 4.65 -7.23 -8.96
N ARG A 239 4.74 -7.53 -7.67
CA ARG A 239 4.32 -8.81 -7.10
C ARG A 239 3.51 -8.62 -5.82
N VAL A 240 2.28 -9.12 -5.82
CA VAL A 240 1.56 -9.49 -4.62
C VAL A 240 1.95 -10.93 -4.28
N ALA A 241 2.38 -11.20 -3.06
CA ALA A 241 2.72 -12.55 -2.62
C ALA A 241 1.50 -13.49 -2.74
N SER A 242 1.72 -14.75 -3.14
CA SER A 242 0.66 -15.68 -3.57
C SER A 242 -0.49 -15.82 -2.57
N SER A 243 -0.20 -15.96 -1.28
CA SER A 243 -1.20 -16.09 -0.21
C SER A 243 -1.63 -14.75 0.41
N SER A 244 -1.06 -13.64 -0.04
CA SER A 244 -1.39 -12.31 0.48
C SER A 244 -2.61 -11.74 -0.23
N ARG A 245 -3.55 -11.26 0.58
CA ARG A 245 -4.72 -10.55 0.08
C ARG A 245 -4.35 -9.17 -0.43
N LEU A 246 -4.93 -8.77 -1.57
CA LEU A 246 -5.03 -7.37 -1.99
C LEU A 246 -6.52 -7.02 -2.10
N SER A 247 -7.04 -6.20 -1.19
CA SER A 247 -8.46 -5.83 -1.17
C SER A 247 -8.66 -4.34 -1.39
N LEU A 248 -9.64 -3.99 -2.21
CA LEU A 248 -10.12 -2.63 -2.43
C LEU A 248 -11.61 -2.57 -2.08
N ARG A 249 -11.97 -1.70 -1.13
CA ARG A 249 -13.35 -1.54 -0.65
C ARG A 249 -13.69 -0.08 -0.39
N SER A 250 -14.99 0.22 -0.35
CA SER A 250 -15.53 1.51 0.09
C SER A 250 -14.97 2.67 -0.72
N HIS A 251 -15.19 2.64 -2.04
CA HIS A 251 -14.78 3.66 -2.99
C HIS A 251 -13.26 3.81 -3.17
N SER A 252 -12.49 2.75 -2.95
CA SER A 252 -11.03 2.76 -3.09
C SER A 252 -10.56 2.70 -4.55
N VAL A 253 -9.33 3.16 -4.78
CA VAL A 253 -8.69 3.14 -6.10
C VAL A 253 -7.28 2.58 -6.01
N PHE A 254 -6.97 1.55 -6.80
CA PHE A 254 -5.58 1.21 -7.13
C PHE A 254 -5.37 1.55 -8.61
N SER A 255 -4.47 2.48 -8.91
CA SER A 255 -4.25 2.98 -10.26
C SER A 255 -2.79 2.86 -10.66
N VAL A 256 -2.57 2.27 -11.84
CA VAL A 256 -1.31 2.25 -12.56
C VAL A 256 -1.51 3.03 -13.85
N THR A 257 -0.90 4.21 -13.95
CA THR A 257 -1.13 5.16 -15.04
C THR A 257 0.19 5.59 -15.66
N ASN A 258 0.29 5.60 -17.00
CA ASN A 258 1.50 6.00 -17.72
C ASN A 258 2.75 5.26 -17.24
N VAL A 259 2.67 3.94 -17.09
CA VAL A 259 3.75 3.12 -16.52
C VAL A 259 4.42 2.28 -17.60
N SER A 260 5.75 2.29 -17.61
CA SER A 260 6.56 1.38 -18.43
C SER A 260 6.97 0.16 -17.61
N VAL A 261 6.81 -1.04 -18.19
CA VAL A 261 7.10 -2.31 -17.54
C VAL A 261 8.15 -3.09 -18.34
N VAL A 262 9.27 -3.42 -17.71
CA VAL A 262 10.28 -4.33 -18.28
C VAL A 262 10.56 -5.43 -17.28
N SER A 263 10.29 -6.68 -17.64
CA SER A 263 10.52 -7.80 -16.74
C SER A 263 11.00 -9.04 -17.48
N GLY A 264 11.97 -9.75 -16.90
CA GLY A 264 12.40 -11.06 -17.39
C GLY A 264 11.36 -12.17 -17.20
N GLY A 265 10.36 -11.94 -16.35
CA GLY A 265 9.30 -12.90 -16.03
C GLY A 265 7.90 -12.28 -16.19
N GLY A 266 7.23 -12.01 -15.07
CA GLY A 266 5.88 -11.44 -15.03
C GLY A 266 5.84 -9.91 -15.07
N GLY A 267 4.75 -9.32 -15.54
CA GLY A 267 4.49 -7.89 -15.39
C GLY A 267 4.03 -7.54 -13.97
N ILE A 268 2.76 -7.19 -13.84
CA ILE A 268 2.07 -6.86 -12.60
C ILE A 268 1.28 -8.09 -12.15
N VAL A 269 1.81 -8.80 -11.17
CA VAL A 269 1.20 -10.02 -10.61
C VAL A 269 0.44 -9.67 -9.33
N LEU A 270 -0.88 -9.83 -9.35
CA LEU A 270 -1.80 -9.47 -8.28
C LEU A 270 -2.12 -10.61 -7.30
N GLY A 271 -1.50 -11.77 -7.50
CA GLY A 271 -1.61 -12.93 -6.60
C GLY A 271 -2.94 -13.67 -6.73
N GLU A 272 -3.25 -14.50 -5.73
CA GLU A 272 -4.39 -15.44 -5.75
C GLU A 272 -5.62 -14.91 -4.98
N CYS A 273 -5.44 -13.83 -4.22
CA CYS A 273 -6.41 -13.34 -3.24
C CYS A 273 -6.84 -11.89 -3.51
N LEU A 274 -7.09 -11.54 -4.77
CA LEU A 274 -7.63 -10.23 -5.14
C LEU A 274 -9.10 -10.09 -4.71
N ALA A 275 -9.48 -8.94 -4.15
CA ALA A 275 -10.88 -8.64 -3.84
C ALA A 275 -11.22 -7.18 -4.13
N VAL A 276 -11.99 -6.92 -5.19
CA VAL A 276 -12.42 -5.58 -5.59
C VAL A 276 -13.94 -5.49 -5.47
N SER A 277 -14.44 -4.59 -4.64
CA SER A 277 -15.88 -4.36 -4.47
C SER A 277 -16.15 -2.89 -4.16
N ASP A 278 -17.13 -2.28 -4.81
CA ASP A 278 -17.42 -0.85 -4.68
C ASP A 278 -16.13 -0.01 -4.84
N SER A 279 -15.28 -0.36 -5.80
CA SER A 279 -13.91 0.15 -5.93
C SER A 279 -13.32 -0.12 -7.31
N VAL A 280 -12.22 0.56 -7.64
CA VAL A 280 -11.60 0.51 -8.97
C VAL A 280 -10.16 0.02 -8.90
N LEU A 281 -9.85 -1.00 -9.69
CA LEU A 281 -8.50 -1.40 -10.04
C LEU A 281 -8.26 -1.04 -11.51
N ARG A 282 -7.36 -0.09 -11.80
CA ARG A 282 -7.17 0.41 -13.17
C ARG A 282 -5.73 0.43 -13.64
N PHE A 283 -5.56 0.11 -14.91
CA PHE A 283 -4.32 0.15 -15.67
C PHE A 283 -4.55 1.00 -16.92
N VAL A 284 -3.92 2.16 -17.00
CA VAL A 284 -4.13 3.13 -18.08
C VAL A 284 -2.82 3.59 -18.68
N GLY A 285 -2.63 3.41 -19.98
CA GLY A 285 -1.37 3.80 -20.63
C GLY A 285 -0.20 2.98 -20.09
N VAL A 286 -0.38 1.66 -19.96
CA VAL A 286 0.66 0.75 -19.47
C VAL A 286 1.28 0.03 -20.66
N GLU A 287 2.57 0.23 -20.87
CA GLU A 287 3.32 -0.42 -21.93
C GLU A 287 4.40 -1.30 -21.33
N GLY A 288 4.62 -2.50 -21.86
CA GLY A 288 5.76 -3.25 -21.41
C GLY A 288 6.15 -4.48 -22.19
N SER A 289 7.36 -4.93 -21.92
CA SER A 289 7.98 -6.15 -22.45
C SER A 289 8.22 -7.13 -21.31
N VAL A 290 7.49 -8.24 -21.33
CA VAL A 290 7.52 -9.28 -20.29
C VAL A 290 7.54 -10.66 -20.94
N ALA A 291 7.90 -11.72 -20.21
CA ALA A 291 7.92 -13.07 -20.79
C ALA A 291 6.52 -13.73 -20.81
N SER A 292 5.59 -13.26 -19.97
CA SER A 292 4.24 -13.84 -19.83
C SER A 292 3.14 -12.84 -20.20
N SER A 293 2.48 -12.25 -19.20
CA SER A 293 1.38 -11.28 -19.36
C SER A 293 1.68 -10.00 -18.59
N LEU A 294 1.22 -8.85 -19.10
CA LEU A 294 1.44 -7.57 -18.43
C LEU A 294 0.70 -7.46 -17.11
N VAL A 295 -0.55 -7.93 -17.06
CA VAL A 295 -1.35 -8.02 -15.84
C VAL A 295 -1.68 -9.47 -15.59
N HIS A 296 -1.42 -9.97 -14.39
CA HIS A 296 -1.67 -11.37 -14.04
C HIS A 296 -2.38 -11.45 -12.70
N CYS A 297 -3.55 -12.09 -12.69
CA CYS A 297 -4.29 -12.42 -11.48
C CYS A 297 -4.51 -13.94 -11.44
N ASP A 298 -3.90 -14.61 -10.46
CA ASP A 298 -4.01 -16.06 -10.27
C ASP A 298 -5.32 -16.44 -9.55
N GLY A 299 -6.01 -15.47 -8.94
CA GLY A 299 -7.24 -15.73 -8.21
C GLY A 299 -7.93 -14.47 -7.70
N GLY A 300 -9.13 -14.63 -7.17
CA GLY A 300 -9.88 -13.58 -6.49
C GLY A 300 -11.22 -13.24 -7.13
N THR A 301 -11.79 -12.12 -6.70
CA THR A 301 -13.13 -11.68 -7.10
C THR A 301 -13.17 -10.21 -7.47
N VAL A 302 -13.89 -9.90 -8.54
CA VAL A 302 -14.40 -8.56 -8.83
C VAL A 302 -15.90 -8.60 -8.58
N GLY A 303 -16.26 -8.17 -7.37
CA GLY A 303 -17.61 -8.27 -6.81
C GLY A 303 -18.52 -7.11 -7.21
N ALA A 304 -19.66 -7.00 -6.53
CA ALA A 304 -20.63 -5.93 -6.74
C ALA A 304 -19.97 -4.55 -6.74
N ASP A 305 -20.30 -3.76 -7.75
CA ASP A 305 -19.75 -2.42 -7.99
C ASP A 305 -18.21 -2.39 -8.00
N GLY A 306 -17.53 -3.52 -8.23
CA GLY A 306 -16.10 -3.58 -8.47
C GLY A 306 -15.81 -3.38 -9.95
N TRP A 307 -14.76 -2.62 -10.27
CA TRP A 307 -14.37 -2.40 -11.67
C TRP A 307 -12.88 -2.63 -11.90
N LEU A 308 -12.58 -3.53 -12.84
CA LEU A 308 -11.23 -3.73 -13.38
C LEU A 308 -11.15 -3.06 -14.75
N GLU A 309 -10.33 -2.02 -14.85
CA GLU A 309 -10.12 -1.26 -16.09
C GLU A 309 -8.74 -1.56 -16.69
N LEU A 310 -8.72 -2.02 -17.94
CA LEU A 310 -7.55 -2.06 -18.82
C LEU A 310 -7.81 -1.08 -19.97
N ARG A 311 -7.07 0.02 -20.01
CA ARG A 311 -7.20 1.04 -21.06
C ARG A 311 -5.85 1.42 -21.63
N ASP A 312 -5.72 1.43 -22.95
CA ASP A 312 -4.48 1.81 -23.61
C ASP A 312 -3.28 0.99 -23.06
N VAL A 313 -3.48 -0.33 -22.87
CA VAL A 313 -2.46 -1.26 -22.36
C VAL A 313 -1.83 -2.03 -23.52
N TRP A 314 -0.50 -1.98 -23.64
CA TRP A 314 0.23 -2.53 -24.78
C TRP A 314 1.29 -3.53 -24.33
N ALA A 315 1.04 -4.81 -24.56
CA ALA A 315 1.98 -5.91 -24.29
C ALA A 315 2.88 -6.14 -25.51
N GLY A 316 4.14 -5.72 -25.41
CA GLY A 316 5.19 -5.87 -26.41
C GLY A 316 6.20 -6.99 -26.07
N GLY A 317 7.13 -7.26 -27.00
CA GLY A 317 8.17 -8.29 -26.82
C GLY A 317 7.65 -9.72 -26.98
N GLU A 318 8.24 -10.67 -26.22
CA GLU A 318 7.79 -12.06 -26.09
C GLU A 318 6.48 -12.21 -25.29
N ALA A 319 5.99 -11.11 -24.68
CA ALA A 319 4.75 -11.11 -23.90
C ALA A 319 3.59 -11.54 -24.79
N SER A 320 2.90 -12.60 -24.39
CA SER A 320 1.88 -13.20 -25.24
C SER A 320 0.50 -12.55 -25.11
N SER A 321 0.23 -11.80 -24.03
CA SER A 321 -1.09 -11.22 -23.77
C SER A 321 -1.06 -9.97 -22.87
N VAL A 322 -2.13 -9.16 -22.95
CA VAL A 322 -2.34 -8.00 -22.08
C VAL A 322 -2.64 -8.44 -20.65
N ALA A 323 -3.47 -9.47 -20.47
CA ALA A 323 -3.81 -9.95 -19.14
C ALA A 323 -4.12 -11.45 -19.06
N LEU A 324 -3.75 -12.07 -17.94
CA LEU A 324 -4.21 -13.39 -17.53
C LEU A 324 -5.14 -13.24 -16.33
N LEU A 325 -6.44 -13.41 -16.54
CA LEU A 325 -7.50 -13.23 -15.54
C LEU A 325 -8.31 -14.51 -15.29
N SER A 326 -7.87 -15.66 -15.80
CA SER A 326 -8.63 -16.92 -15.72
C SER A 326 -8.90 -17.42 -14.30
N GLY A 327 -8.08 -17.02 -13.33
CA GLY A 327 -8.31 -17.29 -11.91
C GLY A 327 -9.34 -16.36 -11.25
N VAL A 328 -9.71 -15.25 -11.89
CA VAL A 328 -10.61 -14.24 -11.33
C VAL A 328 -12.06 -14.62 -11.59
N THR A 329 -12.90 -14.48 -10.56
CA THR A 329 -14.35 -14.59 -10.68
C THR A 329 -15.01 -13.22 -10.73
N LEU A 330 -15.79 -12.96 -11.75
CA LEU A 330 -16.70 -11.82 -11.83
C LEU A 330 -18.02 -12.21 -11.17
N SER A 331 -18.40 -11.48 -10.12
CA SER A 331 -19.60 -11.75 -9.30
C SER A 331 -20.35 -10.46 -8.99
N GLY A 332 -20.85 -9.81 -10.06
CA GLY A 332 -21.61 -8.57 -10.00
C GLY A 332 -20.79 -7.32 -10.33
N GLY A 333 -19.50 -7.49 -10.63
CA GLY A 333 -18.63 -6.41 -11.05
C GLY A 333 -18.52 -6.24 -12.56
N ALA A 334 -17.61 -5.38 -12.99
CA ALA A 334 -17.33 -5.10 -14.39
C ALA A 334 -15.84 -5.23 -14.72
N VAL A 335 -15.56 -5.65 -15.95
CA VAL A 335 -14.23 -5.56 -16.57
C VAL A 335 -14.36 -4.78 -17.88
N SER A 336 -13.54 -3.74 -18.06
CA SER A 336 -13.48 -2.99 -19.31
C SER A 336 -12.10 -3.11 -19.95
N ILE A 337 -12.05 -3.45 -21.24
CA ILE A 337 -10.80 -3.62 -21.99
C ILE A 337 -10.88 -2.73 -23.23
N VAL A 338 -10.14 -1.63 -23.23
CA VAL A 338 -10.30 -0.54 -24.20
C VAL A 338 -8.95 -0.18 -24.82
N ARG A 339 -8.86 -0.21 -26.15
CA ARG A 339 -7.66 0.17 -26.92
C ARG A 339 -6.39 -0.57 -26.47
N CYS A 340 -6.53 -1.79 -25.99
CA CYS A 340 -5.43 -2.64 -25.60
C CYS A 340 -4.86 -3.39 -26.82
N ALA A 341 -3.57 -3.70 -26.78
CA ALA A 341 -2.87 -4.41 -27.84
C ALA A 341 -1.95 -5.49 -27.27
N ALA A 342 -2.00 -6.69 -27.85
CA ALA A 342 -1.05 -7.77 -27.60
C ALA A 342 -0.39 -8.21 -28.91
N THR A 343 0.91 -8.56 -28.85
CA THR A 343 1.63 -9.19 -29.97
C THR A 343 1.16 -10.62 -30.22
N GLY A 344 0.81 -11.37 -29.16
CA GLY A 344 0.26 -12.72 -29.26
C GLY A 344 -1.21 -12.75 -29.70
N ALA A 345 -1.68 -13.94 -30.10
CA ALA A 345 -3.06 -14.14 -30.56
C ALA A 345 -4.10 -13.98 -29.44
N THR A 346 -3.69 -14.19 -28.19
CA THR A 346 -4.53 -14.00 -27.02
C THR A 346 -4.42 -12.55 -26.55
N LEU A 347 -5.54 -11.83 -26.48
CA LEU A 347 -5.58 -10.50 -25.87
C LEU A 347 -5.58 -10.63 -24.35
N VAL A 348 -6.57 -11.36 -23.82
CA VAL A 348 -6.76 -11.60 -22.39
C VAL A 348 -7.32 -13.01 -22.21
N SER A 349 -6.74 -13.79 -21.30
CA SER A 349 -7.42 -14.99 -20.79
C SER A 349 -8.49 -14.56 -19.80
N GLY A 350 -9.75 -14.57 -20.23
CA GLY A 350 -10.86 -13.93 -19.53
C GLY A 350 -11.21 -14.54 -18.18
N PRO A 351 -11.89 -13.76 -17.31
CA PRO A 351 -12.35 -14.24 -16.00
C PRO A 351 -13.49 -15.24 -16.13
N THR A 352 -13.72 -16.00 -15.05
CA THR A 352 -14.94 -16.78 -14.87
C THR A 352 -16.09 -15.84 -14.52
N ILE A 353 -17.18 -15.85 -15.29
CA ILE A 353 -18.31 -14.93 -15.09
C ILE A 353 -19.45 -15.70 -14.43
N THR A 354 -19.74 -15.38 -13.17
CA THR A 354 -20.96 -15.84 -12.47
C THR A 354 -22.09 -14.83 -12.62
N SER A 355 -21.74 -13.54 -12.51
CA SER A 355 -22.58 -12.38 -12.79
C SER A 355 -21.70 -11.16 -13.04
N GLY A 356 -22.21 -10.13 -13.70
CA GLY A 356 -21.44 -8.95 -14.10
C GLY A 356 -21.24 -8.85 -15.61
N VAL A 357 -20.35 -7.95 -16.04
CA VAL A 357 -20.15 -7.64 -17.47
C VAL A 357 -18.68 -7.50 -17.85
N VAL A 358 -18.32 -8.03 -19.02
CA VAL A 358 -17.04 -7.74 -19.67
C VAL A 358 -17.34 -6.92 -20.93
N SER A 359 -16.86 -5.68 -20.97
CA SER A 359 -17.06 -4.75 -22.08
C SER A 359 -15.75 -4.48 -22.79
N VAL A 360 -15.76 -4.49 -24.13
CA VAL A 360 -14.56 -4.38 -24.95
C VAL A 360 -14.69 -3.36 -26.06
N GLN A 361 -13.61 -2.64 -26.36
CA GLN A 361 -13.61 -1.64 -27.43
C GLN A 361 -12.21 -1.45 -28.02
N CYS A 362 -12.10 -1.45 -29.35
CA CYS A 362 -10.88 -1.11 -30.11
C CYS A 362 -9.61 -1.89 -29.77
N ASN A 363 -9.72 -3.16 -29.42
CA ASN A 363 -8.55 -3.95 -29.06
C ASN A 363 -7.88 -4.60 -30.28
N ARG A 364 -6.61 -4.97 -30.11
CA ARG A 364 -5.81 -5.69 -31.10
C ARG A 364 -5.11 -6.90 -30.48
N ALA A 365 -5.10 -8.03 -31.20
CA ALA A 365 -4.31 -9.21 -30.82
C ALA A 365 -3.73 -9.86 -32.08
N GLY A 366 -2.49 -10.33 -32.02
CA GLY A 366 -1.82 -11.00 -33.14
C GLY A 366 -1.74 -10.12 -34.40
N GLY A 367 -1.60 -8.79 -34.23
CA GLY A 367 -1.62 -7.82 -35.32
C GLY A 367 -3.00 -7.57 -35.96
N ARG A 368 -4.09 -8.16 -35.43
CA ARG A 368 -5.45 -8.01 -35.96
C ARG A 368 -6.30 -7.11 -35.07
N VAL A 369 -7.19 -6.32 -35.68
CA VAL A 369 -8.22 -5.57 -34.95
C VAL A 369 -9.37 -6.52 -34.61
N LEU A 370 -9.83 -6.50 -33.36
CA LEU A 370 -10.95 -7.33 -32.89
C LEU A 370 -12.26 -6.54 -33.02
N GLN A 371 -13.19 -7.02 -33.84
CA GLN A 371 -14.41 -6.28 -34.19
C GLN A 371 -15.69 -6.99 -33.76
N SER A 372 -15.67 -8.32 -33.69
CA SER A 372 -16.81 -9.15 -33.35
C SER A 372 -16.61 -9.93 -32.06
N SER A 373 -17.70 -10.38 -31.44
CA SER A 373 -17.64 -11.29 -30.29
C SER A 373 -16.90 -12.61 -30.61
N GLY A 374 -16.93 -13.05 -31.87
CA GLY A 374 -16.15 -14.19 -32.35
C GLY A 374 -14.65 -13.93 -32.30
N ASP A 375 -14.20 -12.74 -32.75
CA ASP A 375 -12.79 -12.35 -32.69
C ASP A 375 -12.29 -12.31 -31.24
N TYR A 376 -13.07 -11.72 -30.34
CA TYR A 376 -12.73 -11.66 -28.92
C TYR A 376 -12.70 -13.05 -28.27
N ARG A 377 -13.61 -13.96 -28.64
CA ARG A 377 -13.58 -15.35 -28.19
C ARG A 377 -12.30 -16.05 -28.62
N SER A 378 -11.88 -15.89 -29.87
CA SER A 378 -10.60 -16.42 -30.36
C SER A 378 -9.39 -15.78 -29.67
N ALA A 379 -9.54 -14.56 -29.13
CA ALA A 379 -8.51 -13.84 -28.38
C ALA A 379 -8.59 -14.06 -26.84
N GLY A 380 -9.33 -15.08 -26.37
CA GLY A 380 -9.35 -15.52 -24.97
C GLY A 380 -10.52 -15.01 -24.11
N LEU A 381 -11.45 -14.24 -24.70
CA LEU A 381 -12.60 -13.65 -23.99
C LEU A 381 -13.93 -14.28 -24.46
N SER A 382 -14.42 -15.28 -23.71
CA SER A 382 -15.57 -16.11 -24.10
C SER A 382 -16.90 -15.35 -24.26
N PHE A 383 -17.17 -14.41 -23.36
CA PHE A 383 -18.42 -13.64 -23.29
C PHE A 383 -18.11 -12.16 -23.09
N VAL A 384 -18.46 -11.34 -24.07
CA VAL A 384 -18.18 -9.90 -24.07
C VAL A 384 -19.33 -9.09 -24.67
N SER A 385 -19.49 -7.86 -24.18
CA SER A 385 -20.24 -6.80 -24.84
C SER A 385 -19.28 -5.98 -25.69
N VAL A 386 -19.42 -6.03 -27.02
CA VAL A 386 -18.56 -5.31 -27.95
C VAL A 386 -19.14 -3.93 -28.22
N VAL A 387 -18.34 -2.89 -27.97
CA VAL A 387 -18.70 -1.50 -28.28
C VAL A 387 -17.95 -1.04 -29.54
N PRO A 388 -18.64 -0.38 -30.49
CA PRO A 388 -18.00 0.20 -31.68
C PRO A 388 -16.89 1.18 -31.32
N CYS A 389 -15.87 1.26 -32.16
CA CYS A 389 -14.69 2.07 -31.89
C CYS A 389 -14.91 3.58 -31.89
N ASP A 390 -15.86 4.01 -32.71
CA ASP A 390 -16.33 5.37 -32.89
C ASP A 390 -17.41 5.76 -31.87
N GLY A 391 -17.88 4.81 -31.06
CA GLY A 391 -18.88 5.03 -30.02
C GLY A 391 -18.29 5.52 -28.70
N CYS A 392 -19.05 6.34 -27.98
CA CYS A 392 -18.83 6.60 -26.56
C CYS A 392 -19.80 5.73 -25.76
N ALA A 393 -19.29 4.92 -24.83
CA ALA A 393 -20.12 4.09 -23.95
C ALA A 393 -19.80 4.39 -22.49
N GLY A 394 -20.83 4.76 -21.72
CA GLY A 394 -20.71 4.99 -20.28
C GLY A 394 -20.07 3.81 -19.55
N ALA A 395 -20.45 2.58 -19.90
CA ALA A 395 -19.91 1.35 -19.32
C ALA A 395 -18.39 1.11 -19.51
N LEU A 396 -17.73 1.89 -20.37
CA LEU A 396 -16.29 1.84 -20.61
C LEU A 396 -15.56 3.09 -20.10
N ALA A 397 -16.28 4.19 -19.91
CA ALA A 397 -15.72 5.50 -19.61
C ALA A 397 -16.01 5.97 -18.18
N CYS A 398 -17.11 5.51 -17.60
CA CYS A 398 -17.65 5.94 -16.33
C CYS A 398 -17.85 4.72 -15.43
N PHE A 399 -17.34 4.84 -14.22
CA PHE A 399 -17.65 3.93 -13.13
C PHE A 399 -18.82 4.51 -12.35
N ASP A 400 -19.89 3.73 -12.19
CA ASP A 400 -21.14 4.22 -11.59
C ASP A 400 -20.99 4.53 -10.10
N ALA A 401 -20.10 3.81 -9.39
CA ALA A 401 -19.85 4.09 -7.99
C ALA A 401 -18.89 5.29 -7.84
N LEU A 402 -19.18 6.16 -6.88
CA LEU A 402 -18.28 7.25 -6.53
C LEU A 402 -16.95 6.64 -6.08
N THR A 403 -15.83 7.12 -6.60
CA THR A 403 -14.53 6.85 -6.00
C THR A 403 -14.24 7.94 -4.98
N ALA A 404 -13.56 7.58 -3.90
CA ALA A 404 -13.08 8.56 -2.96
C ALA A 404 -12.18 9.54 -3.71
N SER A 405 -12.52 10.82 -3.64
CA SER A 405 -11.72 11.89 -4.22
C SER A 405 -10.63 12.27 -3.23
N PHE A 406 -9.38 12.22 -3.67
CA PHE A 406 -8.24 12.64 -2.86
C PHE A 406 -7.60 13.84 -3.56
N SER A 407 -7.59 14.99 -2.88
CA SER A 407 -7.05 16.26 -3.37
C SER A 407 -5.53 16.34 -3.24
#